data_AF-A0A7J6B6L9-F1
#
_entry.id   AF-A0A7J6B6L9-F1
#
_cell.length_a   1.000
_cell.length_b   1.000
_cell.length_c   1.000
_cell.angle_alpha   90.00
_cell.angle_beta   90.00
_cell.angle_gamma   90.00
#
_symmetry.space_group_name_H-M   'P 1'
#
loop_
_entity.id
_entity.type
_entity.pdbx_description
1 polymer ?
#
loop_
_entity_poly.entity_id
_entity_poly.type
_entity_poly.pdbx_seq_one_letter_code
_entity_poly.pdbx_strand_id
1 'polypeptide(L)'
;MRYHSTTTFITPTPGRSKSPKVTLAIFTSWARAEATGFIIKSYMVVQLTPSGSRGTWSQSQVSSGTRQVFIIPSAFPSTPASIESVIVQLKYPRQPVRRTEGQPLTLKCTVEYNKESCGSISVLWCLSLPENTCQPLTDPDRHLISINETIMSGKPMFRHRDAFVTFTQLSLKDIGLYQCNAVCQTTRSTAMGHLISVNVTGQDATTTTIFKGDTNDRCSVDLFLLTISIFILLWIHTL
;
A
#
# COMPACT_ATOMS: atom_id res chain seq x y z
N MET A 1 -7.81 11.92 49.88
CA MET A 1 -6.73 12.27 48.92
C MET A 1 -5.75 11.10 48.78
N ARG A 2 -5.87 10.30 47.71
CA ARG A 2 -4.93 9.19 47.42
C ARG A 2 -3.88 9.65 46.42
N TYR A 3 -2.62 9.37 46.73
CA TYR A 3 -1.48 9.59 45.85
C TYR A 3 -1.08 8.27 45.21
N HIS A 4 -0.95 8.27 43.89
CA HIS A 4 -0.37 7.15 43.16
C HIS A 4 0.80 7.67 42.33
N SER A 5 1.95 7.03 42.50
CA SER A 5 3.14 7.25 41.69
C SER A 5 3.45 5.99 40.89
N THR A 6 3.89 6.18 39.66
CA THR A 6 4.35 5.07 38.82
C THR A 6 5.65 5.50 38.16
N THR A 7 6.67 4.65 38.29
CA THR A 7 8.00 4.86 37.74
C THR A 7 8.21 3.83 36.64
N THR A 8 8.48 4.31 35.43
CA THR A 8 8.78 3.43 34.29
C THR A 8 10.21 3.64 33.84
N PHE A 9 10.98 2.56 33.78
CA PHE A 9 12.34 2.54 33.27
C PHE A 9 12.34 1.99 31.84
N ILE A 10 12.91 2.74 30.91
CA ILE A 10 13.08 2.28 29.53
C ILE A 10 14.55 1.90 29.38
N THR A 11 14.82 0.59 29.37
CA THR A 11 16.16 0.05 29.13
C THR A 11 16.35 -0.26 27.64
N PRO A 12 17.44 0.19 27.01
CA PRO A 12 17.71 -0.15 25.62
C PRO A 12 18.07 -1.64 25.47
N THR A 13 17.46 -2.29 24.48
CA THR A 13 17.71 -3.70 24.11
C THR A 13 19.18 -3.95 23.77
N PRO A 14 19.74 -5.14 24.08
CA PRO A 14 21.15 -5.45 23.87
C PRO A 14 21.46 -5.64 22.38
N GLY A 15 21.64 -4.53 21.66
CA GLY A 15 22.19 -4.48 20.32
C GLY A 15 23.70 -4.20 20.36
N ARG A 16 24.44 -4.86 19.47
CA ARG A 16 25.90 -4.86 19.28
C ARG A 16 26.43 -3.49 18.81
N SER A 17 26.27 -2.44 19.61
CA SER A 17 26.82 -1.11 19.33
C SER A 17 27.68 -0.61 20.50
N LYS A 18 28.87 -0.07 20.20
CA LYS A 18 29.85 0.48 21.14
C LYS A 18 29.58 1.95 21.52
N SER A 19 28.32 2.40 21.46
CA SER A 19 27.92 3.75 21.87
C SER A 19 27.52 3.80 23.35
N PRO A 20 27.75 4.91 24.08
CA PRO A 20 27.30 5.04 25.46
C PRO A 20 25.77 4.97 25.52
N LYS A 21 25.24 4.05 26.35
CA LYS A 21 23.81 3.84 26.54
C LYS A 21 23.26 4.93 27.46
N VAL A 22 22.28 5.69 26.96
CA VAL A 22 21.51 6.66 27.76
C VAL A 22 20.26 5.95 28.28
N THR A 23 20.01 6.04 29.58
CA THR A 23 18.81 5.49 30.22
C THR A 23 17.87 6.64 30.59
N LEU A 24 16.62 6.54 30.17
CA LEU A 24 15.59 7.53 30.45
C LEU A 24 14.65 7.00 31.54
N ALA A 25 14.44 7.79 32.59
CA ALA A 25 13.47 7.51 33.64
C ALA A 25 12.35 8.56 33.58
N ILE A 26 11.10 8.10 33.52
CA ILE A 26 9.92 8.96 33.52
C ILE A 26 9.14 8.70 34.80
N PHE A 27 8.95 9.76 35.59
CA PHE A 27 8.16 9.73 36.81
C PHE A 27 6.84 10.43 36.54
N THR A 28 5.74 9.70 36.72
CA THR A 28 4.40 10.28 36.65
C THR A 28 3.73 10.15 38.01
N SER A 29 3.24 11.28 38.53
CA SER A 29 2.41 11.32 39.73
C SER A 29 1.07 11.98 39.42
N TRP A 30 0.02 11.47 40.05
CA TRP A 30 -1.27 12.14 40.04
C TRP A 30 -1.93 12.09 41.41
N ALA A 31 -2.66 13.15 41.72
CA ALA A 31 -3.48 13.26 42.92
C ALA A 31 -4.92 13.52 42.50
N ARG A 32 -5.86 12.80 43.11
CA ARG A 32 -7.30 13.01 42.93
C ARG A 32 -7.85 13.69 44.19
N ALA A 33 -8.41 14.88 44.04
CA ALA A 33 -9.15 15.57 45.10
C ALA A 33 -10.62 15.18 45.01
N GLU A 34 -11.16 14.58 46.07
CA GLU A 34 -12.48 13.89 46.06
C GLU A 34 -13.69 14.84 46.03
N ALA A 35 -13.50 16.16 46.19
CA ALA A 35 -14.61 17.12 46.28
C ALA A 35 -14.85 17.97 45.02
N THR A 36 -13.91 18.06 44.07
CA THR A 36 -13.99 19.04 42.96
C THR A 36 -13.69 18.49 41.57
N GLY A 37 -13.47 17.18 41.42
CA GLY A 37 -13.27 16.57 40.09
C GLY A 37 -11.96 16.95 39.38
N PHE A 38 -11.06 17.69 40.05
CA PHE A 38 -9.76 18.05 39.47
C PHE A 38 -8.76 16.89 39.57
N ILE A 39 -8.10 16.59 38.46
CA ILE A 39 -6.95 15.67 38.40
C ILE A 39 -5.73 16.47 37.96
N ILE A 40 -4.79 16.65 38.88
CA ILE A 40 -3.49 17.26 38.56
C ILE A 40 -2.54 16.12 38.21
N LYS A 41 -2.05 16.11 36.96
CA LYS A 41 -1.00 15.20 36.51
C LYS A 41 0.29 15.99 36.37
N SER A 42 1.30 15.56 37.11
CA SER A 42 2.66 16.09 37.00
C SER A 42 3.55 15.01 36.44
N TYR A 43 4.42 15.37 35.50
CA TYR A 43 5.46 14.48 35.00
C TYR A 43 6.82 15.14 35.13
N MET A 44 7.82 14.31 35.43
CA MET A 44 9.21 14.71 35.51
C MET A 44 10.03 13.73 34.68
N VAL A 45 10.78 14.26 33.71
CA VAL A 45 11.66 13.47 32.85
C VAL A 45 13.09 13.73 33.30
N VAL A 46 13.77 12.64 33.68
CA VAL A 46 15.15 12.67 34.14
C VAL A 46 16.01 11.89 33.17
N GLN A 47 17.08 12.52 32.69
CA GLN A 47 18.08 11.88 31.84
C GLN A 47 19.31 11.57 32.70
N LEU A 48 19.75 10.32 32.65
CA LEU A 48 20.92 9.84 33.39
C LEU A 48 22.05 9.53 32.41
N THR A 49 23.20 10.18 32.61
CA THR A 49 24.41 9.93 31.83
C THR A 49 25.49 9.30 32.70
N PRO A 50 26.21 8.27 32.20
CA PRO A 50 27.32 7.69 32.94
C PRO A 50 28.48 8.69 33.01
N SER A 51 28.91 9.04 34.24
CA SER A 51 30.14 9.80 34.47
C SER A 51 31.32 8.85 34.47
N GLY A 52 32.46 9.25 33.87
CA GLY A 52 33.62 8.41 33.58
C GLY A 52 34.37 7.81 34.77
N SER A 53 33.87 7.92 36.00
CA SER A 53 34.41 7.28 37.20
C SER A 53 33.50 6.15 37.69
N ARG A 54 34.12 4.99 37.89
CA ARG A 54 33.50 3.68 38.17
C ARG A 54 32.41 3.78 39.25
N GLY A 55 31.14 3.75 38.82
CA GLY A 55 29.96 3.65 39.70
C GLY A 55 29.17 4.94 39.94
N THR A 56 29.57 6.09 39.40
CA THR A 56 28.90 7.38 39.66
C THR A 56 28.07 7.85 38.47
N TRP A 57 26.79 8.17 38.69
CA TRP A 57 25.87 8.67 37.66
C TRP A 57 25.67 10.18 37.85
N SER A 58 25.76 10.96 36.77
CA SER A 58 25.39 12.37 36.78
C SER A 58 23.95 12.54 36.27
N GLN A 59 23.16 13.30 37.02
CA GLN A 59 21.76 13.58 36.69
C GLN A 59 21.66 14.95 36.03
N SER A 60 21.02 15.03 34.87
CA SER A 60 20.59 16.29 34.27
C SER A 60 19.07 16.28 34.11
N GLN A 61 18.40 17.25 34.73
CA GLN A 61 16.95 17.46 34.53
C GLN A 61 16.73 18.13 33.18
N VAL A 62 15.82 17.57 32.36
CA VAL A 62 15.61 18.07 30.99
C VAL A 62 14.28 18.84 30.84
N SER A 63 13.24 18.57 31.64
CA SER A 63 12.11 19.51 31.83
C SER A 63 11.15 19.06 32.93
N SER A 64 10.49 20.03 33.57
CA SER A 64 9.31 19.83 34.42
C SER A 64 8.15 20.66 33.88
N GLY A 65 6.94 20.10 33.88
CA GLY A 65 5.74 20.78 33.40
C GLY A 65 4.51 20.32 34.16
N THR A 66 3.73 21.29 34.67
CA THR A 66 2.46 21.05 35.35
C THR A 66 1.33 21.52 34.44
N ARG A 67 0.53 20.61 33.89
CA ARG A 67 -0.69 20.96 33.16
C ARG A 67 -1.89 20.81 34.07
N GLN A 68 -2.54 21.91 34.41
CA GLN A 68 -3.84 21.89 35.06
C GLN A 68 -4.92 21.65 34.01
N VAL A 69 -5.69 20.57 34.19
CA VAL A 69 -6.84 20.24 33.36
C VAL A 69 -8.09 20.57 34.16
N PHE A 70 -8.86 21.55 33.71
CA PHE A 70 -10.18 21.87 34.26
C PHE A 70 -11.19 20.86 33.72
N ILE A 71 -11.84 20.10 34.62
CA ILE A 71 -12.96 19.23 34.28
C ILE A 71 -14.24 19.95 34.70
N ILE A 72 -15.02 20.41 33.72
CA ILE A 72 -16.36 20.95 33.95
C ILE A 72 -17.32 19.76 34.17
N PRO A 73 -18.17 19.77 35.21
CA PRO A 73 -19.16 18.71 35.41
C PRO A 73 -20.27 18.86 34.36
N SER A 74 -20.16 18.11 33.26
CA SER A 74 -21.26 17.92 32.33
C SER A 74 -21.95 16.61 32.67
N ALA A 75 -23.28 16.69 32.85
CA ALA A 75 -24.16 15.55 33.03
C ALA A 75 -23.90 14.52 31.92
N PHE A 76 -23.66 13.28 32.32
CA PHE A 76 -23.33 12.14 31.46
C PHE A 76 -24.25 12.06 30.22
N PRO A 77 -23.74 12.32 29.01
CA PRO A 77 -24.22 11.64 27.83
C PRO A 77 -23.60 10.24 27.86
N SER A 78 -24.44 9.22 27.72
CA SER A 78 -24.04 7.83 27.50
C SER A 78 -22.82 7.75 26.56
N THR A 79 -21.82 7.02 27.02
CA THR A 79 -20.61 6.60 26.31
C THR A 79 -20.85 6.50 24.79
N PRO A 80 -20.22 7.32 23.93
CA PRO A 80 -20.16 6.96 22.53
C PRO A 80 -19.28 5.73 22.46
N ALA A 81 -19.89 4.59 22.14
CA ALA A 81 -19.16 3.41 21.72
C ALA A 81 -18.20 3.85 20.61
N SER A 82 -16.90 3.91 20.89
CA SER A 82 -15.86 3.99 19.87
C SER A 82 -15.75 2.62 19.20
N ILE A 83 -16.84 2.18 18.57
CA ILE A 83 -16.78 1.28 17.44
C ILE A 83 -16.65 2.24 16.26
N GLU A 84 -15.44 2.42 15.79
CA GLU A 84 -15.20 2.92 14.44
C GLU A 84 -15.89 1.91 13.50
N SER A 85 -17.17 2.14 13.25
CA SER A 85 -17.97 1.31 12.36
C SER A 85 -17.36 1.50 10.99
N VAL A 86 -16.59 0.52 10.51
CA VAL A 86 -15.96 0.55 9.19
C VAL A 86 -17.05 0.82 8.15
N ILE A 87 -17.13 2.07 7.67
CA ILE A 87 -18.19 2.58 6.78
C ILE A 87 -18.05 1.98 5.37
N VAL A 88 -16.82 1.59 5.03
CA VAL A 88 -16.41 1.12 3.71
C VAL A 88 -15.41 -0.02 3.87
N GLN A 89 -15.66 -1.15 3.22
CA GLN A 89 -14.78 -2.31 3.19
C GLN A 89 -14.42 -2.68 1.74
N LEU A 90 -13.13 -2.84 1.45
CA LEU A 90 -12.64 -3.29 0.15
C LEU A 90 -12.25 -4.77 0.19
N LYS A 91 -12.61 -5.53 -0.85
CA LYS A 91 -12.36 -6.97 -0.98
C LYS A 91 -11.87 -7.29 -2.40
N TYR A 92 -10.69 -7.90 -2.49
CA TYR A 92 -10.12 -8.44 -3.73
C TYR A 92 -8.93 -9.38 -3.43
N PRO A 93 -8.47 -10.19 -4.40
CA PRO A 93 -7.34 -11.09 -4.21
C PRO A 93 -6.05 -10.35 -3.84
N ARG A 94 -5.24 -10.95 -2.95
CA ARG A 94 -3.90 -10.44 -2.57
C ARG A 94 -2.79 -11.05 -3.41
N GLN A 95 -3.09 -12.10 -4.15
CA GLN A 95 -2.12 -12.87 -4.90
C GLN A 95 -1.57 -12.04 -6.07
N PRO A 96 -0.24 -12.05 -6.29
CA PRO A 96 0.34 -11.47 -7.48
C PRO A 96 -0.24 -12.09 -8.74
N VAL A 97 -0.45 -11.26 -9.76
CA VAL A 97 -0.94 -11.69 -11.07
C VAL A 97 0.24 -11.77 -12.03
N ARG A 98 0.37 -12.90 -12.73
CA ARG A 98 1.37 -13.10 -13.78
C ARG A 98 0.67 -13.36 -15.10
N ARG A 99 1.03 -12.61 -16.13
CA ARG A 99 0.50 -12.75 -17.49
C ARG A 99 1.61 -12.58 -18.52
N THR A 100 1.36 -13.01 -19.75
CA THR A 100 2.25 -12.74 -20.87
C THR A 100 1.81 -11.45 -21.58
N GLU A 101 2.76 -10.78 -22.21
CA GLU A 101 2.50 -9.63 -23.06
C GLU A 101 1.46 -9.96 -24.15
N GLY A 102 0.64 -8.97 -24.51
CA GLY A 102 -0.49 -9.08 -25.44
C GLY A 102 -1.76 -9.71 -24.84
N GLN A 103 -1.68 -10.40 -23.69
CA GLN A 103 -2.89 -10.97 -23.08
C GLN A 103 -3.75 -9.91 -22.38
N PRO A 104 -5.08 -10.05 -22.40
CA PRO A 104 -5.96 -9.21 -21.60
C PRO A 104 -5.85 -9.57 -20.11
N LEU A 105 -6.07 -8.59 -19.24
CA LEU A 105 -6.13 -8.80 -17.79
C LEU A 105 -7.30 -8.01 -17.19
N THR A 106 -8.14 -8.66 -16.40
CA THR A 106 -9.18 -8.00 -15.61
C THR A 106 -8.87 -8.08 -14.13
N LEU A 107 -8.82 -6.93 -13.46
CA LEU A 107 -8.78 -6.83 -12.01
C LEU A 107 -10.18 -6.46 -11.49
N LYS A 108 -10.61 -7.12 -10.41
CA LYS A 108 -11.91 -6.89 -9.75
C LYS A 108 -11.68 -6.40 -8.33
N CYS A 109 -12.29 -5.28 -7.98
CA CYS A 109 -12.37 -4.76 -6.62
C CYS A 109 -13.82 -4.69 -6.19
N THR A 110 -14.16 -5.35 -5.09
CA THR A 110 -15.48 -5.27 -4.47
C THR A 110 -15.43 -4.28 -3.32
N VAL A 111 -16.35 -3.33 -3.30
CA VAL A 111 -16.50 -2.35 -2.23
C VAL A 111 -17.87 -2.52 -1.57
N GLU A 112 -17.87 -2.84 -0.28
CA GLU A 112 -19.06 -2.90 0.55
C GLU A 112 -19.16 -1.61 1.36
N TYR A 113 -20.29 -0.91 1.30
CA TYR A 113 -20.46 0.34 2.02
C TYR A 113 -21.90 0.55 2.48
N ASN A 114 -22.08 1.32 3.55
CA ASN A 114 -23.40 1.77 4.00
C ASN A 114 -23.83 3.01 3.19
N LYS A 115 -24.92 2.88 2.43
CA LYS A 115 -25.46 3.94 1.57
C LYS A 115 -26.00 5.13 2.36
N GLU A 116 -26.58 4.93 3.55
CA GLU A 116 -27.08 6.02 4.38
C GLU A 116 -25.93 6.88 4.92
N SER A 117 -24.82 6.23 5.29
CA SER A 117 -23.63 6.92 5.79
C SER A 117 -22.82 7.61 4.68
N CYS A 118 -22.66 6.96 3.52
CA CYS A 118 -21.82 7.49 2.44
C CYS A 118 -22.55 8.26 1.35
N GLY A 119 -23.87 8.12 1.23
CA GLY A 119 -24.67 8.59 0.11
C GLY A 119 -24.36 7.84 -1.18
N SER A 120 -23.15 8.07 -1.71
CA SER A 120 -22.56 7.29 -2.80
C SER A 120 -21.04 7.19 -2.61
N ILE A 121 -20.43 6.26 -3.34
CA ILE A 121 -18.99 6.00 -3.26
C ILE A 121 -18.33 6.14 -4.62
N SER A 122 -17.17 6.76 -4.68
CA SER A 122 -16.30 6.75 -5.86
C SER A 122 -15.28 5.65 -5.69
N VAL A 123 -15.10 4.79 -6.70
CA VAL A 123 -14.11 3.70 -6.67
C VAL A 123 -13.20 3.86 -7.87
N LEU A 124 -11.89 3.80 -7.64
CA LEU A 124 -10.89 3.93 -8.68
C LEU A 124 -9.77 2.91 -8.48
N TRP A 125 -9.26 2.43 -9.60
CA TRP A 125 -8.00 1.69 -9.64
C TRP A 125 -6.86 2.66 -9.94
N CYS A 126 -5.74 2.49 -9.25
CA CYS A 126 -4.55 3.26 -9.53
C CYS A 126 -3.28 2.42 -9.53
N LEU A 127 -2.32 2.91 -10.31
CA LEU A 127 -0.94 2.49 -10.24
C LEU A 127 -0.28 3.20 -9.05
N SER A 128 0.36 2.44 -8.18
CA SER A 128 1.13 2.96 -7.06
C SER A 128 2.49 3.41 -7.57
N LEU A 129 2.74 4.71 -7.50
CA LEU A 129 4.01 5.34 -7.83
C LEU A 129 4.90 5.45 -6.58
N PRO A 130 6.18 5.84 -6.74
CA PRO A 130 7.02 6.23 -5.61
C PRO A 130 6.33 7.29 -4.74
N GLU A 131 6.66 7.31 -3.44
CA GLU A 131 6.03 8.17 -2.42
C GLU A 131 4.55 7.81 -2.11
N ASN A 132 4.11 6.60 -2.47
CA ASN A 132 2.73 6.12 -2.28
C ASN A 132 1.68 7.02 -2.97
N THR A 133 2.07 7.66 -4.08
CA THR A 133 1.15 8.43 -4.89
C THR A 133 0.34 7.49 -5.78
N CYS A 134 -0.97 7.71 -5.82
CA CYS A 134 -1.94 6.88 -6.53
C CYS A 134 -2.25 7.55 -7.87
N GLN A 135 -1.73 7.01 -8.98
CA GLN A 135 -2.02 7.49 -10.32
C GLN A 135 -3.25 6.76 -10.90
N PRO A 136 -4.40 7.45 -11.08
CA PRO A 136 -5.62 6.81 -11.55
C PRO A 136 -5.46 6.25 -12.97
N LEU A 137 -5.96 5.02 -13.19
CA LEU A 137 -6.06 4.46 -14.53
C LEU A 137 -7.19 5.17 -15.27
N THR A 138 -6.85 6.01 -16.25
CA THR A 138 -7.81 6.90 -16.94
C THR A 138 -7.76 6.79 -18.45
N ASP A 139 -6.75 6.12 -19.00
CA ASP A 139 -6.57 5.92 -20.44
C ASP A 139 -7.63 4.92 -20.96
N PRO A 140 -8.64 5.38 -21.73
CA PRO A 140 -9.74 4.54 -22.19
C PRO A 140 -9.35 3.61 -23.35
N ASP A 141 -8.27 3.91 -24.08
CA ASP A 141 -7.81 3.08 -25.20
C ASP A 141 -7.10 1.82 -24.67
N ARG A 142 -6.50 1.92 -23.48
CA ARG A 142 -5.78 0.82 -22.82
C ARG A 142 -6.59 0.11 -21.74
N HIS A 143 -7.49 0.84 -21.07
CA HIS A 143 -8.24 0.33 -19.92
C HIS A 143 -9.74 0.48 -20.09
N LEU A 144 -10.45 -0.64 -20.04
CA LEU A 144 -11.90 -0.65 -19.96
C LEU A 144 -12.32 -0.75 -18.49
N ILE A 145 -12.93 0.32 -17.98
CA ILE A 145 -13.40 0.41 -16.60
C ILE A 145 -14.91 0.19 -16.58
N SER A 146 -15.36 -0.78 -15.78
CA SER A 146 -16.78 -1.06 -15.58
C SER A 146 -17.10 -1.05 -14.09
N ILE A 147 -18.21 -0.42 -13.73
CA ILE A 147 -18.67 -0.33 -12.34
C ILE A 147 -20.09 -0.86 -12.25
N ASN A 148 -20.28 -1.88 -11.41
CA ASN A 148 -21.59 -2.47 -11.15
C ASN A 148 -21.94 -2.26 -9.68
N GLU A 149 -23.16 -1.82 -9.39
CA GLU A 149 -23.63 -1.64 -8.01
C GLU A 149 -24.90 -2.46 -7.76
N THR A 150 -24.92 -3.21 -6.67
CA THR A 150 -26.03 -4.08 -6.26
C THR A 150 -26.36 -3.92 -4.78
N ILE A 151 -27.59 -4.22 -4.40
CA ILE A 151 -28.04 -4.24 -3.00
C ILE A 151 -27.58 -5.54 -2.35
N MET A 152 -27.06 -5.47 -1.12
CA MET A 152 -26.73 -6.69 -0.37
C MET A 152 -28.00 -7.39 0.12
N SER A 153 -28.12 -8.68 -0.17
CA SER A 153 -29.25 -9.49 0.30
C SER A 153 -29.35 -9.47 1.83
N GLY A 154 -30.55 -9.21 2.35
CA GLY A 154 -30.80 -9.09 3.79
C GLY A 154 -30.25 -7.82 4.46
N LYS A 155 -29.62 -6.91 3.70
CA LYS A 155 -29.04 -5.65 4.23
C LYS A 155 -29.29 -4.49 3.25
N PRO A 156 -30.51 -3.92 3.20
CA PRO A 156 -30.91 -2.93 2.18
C PRO A 156 -30.10 -1.62 2.22
N MET A 157 -29.55 -1.27 3.40
CA MET A 157 -28.70 -0.10 3.60
C MET A 157 -27.27 -0.31 3.11
N PHE A 158 -26.86 -1.57 2.93
CA PHE A 158 -25.53 -1.88 2.42
C PHE A 158 -25.57 -2.14 0.91
N ARG A 159 -24.56 -1.62 0.23
CA ARG A 159 -24.38 -1.76 -1.21
C ARG A 159 -23.06 -2.46 -1.47
N HIS A 160 -23.08 -3.30 -2.50
CA HIS A 160 -21.92 -3.95 -3.07
C HIS A 160 -21.63 -3.25 -4.39
N ARG A 161 -20.43 -2.68 -4.52
CA ARG A 161 -19.98 -2.01 -5.75
C ARG A 161 -18.74 -2.69 -6.27
N ASP A 162 -18.88 -3.36 -7.40
CA ASP A 162 -17.78 -4.01 -8.11
C ASP A 162 -17.18 -3.05 -9.13
N ALA A 163 -15.89 -2.73 -8.96
CA ALA A 163 -15.08 -1.97 -9.90
C ALA A 163 -14.12 -2.90 -10.63
N PHE A 164 -14.37 -3.06 -11.93
CA PHE A 164 -13.54 -3.82 -12.84
C PHE A 164 -12.65 -2.87 -13.63
N VAL A 165 -11.37 -3.20 -13.74
CA VAL A 165 -10.48 -2.61 -14.77
C VAL A 165 -9.94 -3.73 -15.64
N THR A 166 -10.15 -3.61 -16.94
CA THR A 166 -9.68 -4.56 -17.94
C THR A 166 -8.64 -3.90 -18.82
N PHE A 167 -7.42 -4.40 -18.75
CA PHE A 167 -6.35 -4.13 -19.70
C PHE A 167 -6.67 -4.87 -20.99
N THR A 168 -6.85 -4.15 -22.09
CA THR A 168 -7.18 -4.74 -23.40
C THR A 168 -6.03 -5.60 -23.92
N GLN A 169 -4.81 -5.08 -23.83
CA GLN A 169 -3.56 -5.79 -24.13
C GLN A 169 -2.50 -5.35 -23.12
N LEU A 170 -1.97 -6.30 -22.35
CA LEU A 170 -0.85 -6.05 -21.46
C LEU A 170 0.43 -5.81 -22.24
N SER A 171 1.26 -4.90 -21.74
CA SER A 171 2.62 -4.64 -22.20
C SER A 171 3.59 -4.71 -21.03
N LEU A 172 4.89 -4.79 -21.33
CA LEU A 172 5.93 -4.70 -20.30
C LEU A 172 5.88 -3.38 -19.50
N LYS A 173 5.24 -2.33 -20.02
CA LYS A 173 5.06 -1.05 -19.32
C LYS A 173 3.99 -1.09 -18.22
N ASP A 174 3.14 -2.12 -18.22
CA ASP A 174 2.05 -2.26 -17.25
C ASP A 174 2.48 -3.04 -15.99
N ILE A 175 3.76 -3.43 -15.92
CA ILE A 175 4.36 -4.04 -14.74
C ILE A 175 4.34 -3.03 -13.60
N GLY A 176 3.77 -3.41 -12.45
CA GLY A 176 3.68 -2.50 -11.32
C GLY A 176 2.85 -3.01 -10.15
N LEU A 177 2.68 -2.12 -9.18
CA LEU A 177 1.83 -2.33 -8.01
C LEU A 177 0.55 -1.54 -8.20
N TYR A 178 -0.59 -2.21 -8.12
CA TYR A 178 -1.90 -1.60 -8.29
C TYR A 178 -2.67 -1.59 -6.97
N GLN A 179 -3.52 -0.60 -6.78
CA GLN A 179 -4.35 -0.45 -5.59
C GLN A 179 -5.76 -0.02 -5.97
N CYS A 180 -6.76 -0.55 -5.27
CA CYS A 180 -8.12 -0.06 -5.34
C CYS A 180 -8.37 0.93 -4.21
N ASN A 181 -8.88 2.11 -4.56
CA ASN A 181 -9.24 3.16 -3.61
C ASN A 181 -10.73 3.46 -3.71
N ALA A 182 -11.36 3.67 -2.56
CA ALA A 182 -12.76 4.05 -2.46
C ALA A 182 -12.92 5.32 -1.62
N VAL A 183 -13.65 6.30 -2.15
CA VAL A 183 -13.89 7.59 -1.49
C VAL A 183 -15.37 7.76 -1.25
N CYS A 184 -15.74 7.87 0.01
CA CYS A 184 -17.09 8.16 0.46
C CYS A 184 -17.44 9.63 0.14
N GLN A 185 -18.54 9.90 -0.57
CA GLN A 185 -18.84 11.28 -0.99
C GLN A 185 -19.27 12.17 0.17
N THR A 186 -20.09 11.66 1.09
CA THR A 186 -20.62 12.44 2.22
C THR A 186 -19.54 12.79 3.25
N THR A 187 -18.77 11.80 3.71
CA THR A 187 -17.77 11.99 4.78
C THR A 187 -16.39 12.39 4.27
N ARG A 188 -16.15 12.26 2.94
CA ARG A 188 -14.81 12.36 2.32
C ARG A 188 -13.79 11.37 2.86
N SER A 189 -14.21 10.37 3.64
CA SER A 189 -13.32 9.33 4.13
C SER A 189 -12.86 8.44 2.98
N THR A 190 -11.57 8.15 2.93
CA THR A 190 -10.97 7.29 1.92
C THR A 190 -10.61 5.95 2.54
N ALA A 191 -10.97 4.87 1.86
CA ALA A 191 -10.57 3.52 2.19
C ALA A 191 -9.65 3.00 1.09
N MET A 192 -8.45 2.56 1.47
CA MET A 192 -7.42 2.07 0.55
C MET A 192 -7.27 0.56 0.73
N GLY A 193 -7.29 -0.19 -0.37
CA GLY A 193 -7.07 -1.63 -0.33
C GLY A 193 -5.59 -2.01 -0.26
N HIS A 194 -5.26 -3.30 -0.31
CA HIS A 194 -3.87 -3.76 -0.37
C HIS A 194 -3.25 -3.62 -1.78
N LEU A 195 -1.92 -3.57 -1.85
CA LEU A 195 -1.23 -3.55 -3.14
C LEU A 195 -1.27 -4.94 -3.80
N ILE A 196 -1.55 -4.98 -5.10
CA ILE A 196 -1.45 -6.19 -5.94
C ILE A 196 -0.34 -6.00 -6.98
N SER A 197 0.57 -6.97 -7.06
CA SER A 197 1.64 -6.95 -8.05
C SER A 197 1.17 -7.58 -9.35
N VAL A 198 1.26 -6.81 -10.44
CA VAL A 198 1.06 -7.31 -11.81
C VAL A 198 2.44 -7.45 -12.44
N ASN A 199 2.75 -8.68 -12.86
CA ASN A 199 3.97 -8.99 -13.56
C ASN A 199 3.64 -9.49 -14.97
N VAL A 200 4.32 -8.91 -15.95
CA VAL A 200 4.15 -9.22 -17.36
C VAL A 200 5.44 -9.85 -17.84
N THR A 201 5.34 -11.07 -18.34
CA THR A 201 6.44 -11.77 -19.01
C THR A 201 6.39 -11.45 -20.49
N GLY A 202 7.54 -11.28 -21.12
CA GLY A 202 7.60 -11.10 -22.57
C GLY A 202 6.86 -12.25 -23.24
N GLN A 203 6.22 -11.97 -24.38
CA GLN A 203 5.70 -13.05 -25.20
C GLN A 203 6.91 -13.87 -25.63
N ASP A 204 7.11 -15.04 -25.03
CA ASP A 204 7.99 -16.04 -25.61
C ASP A 204 7.40 -16.26 -26.98
N ALA A 205 8.06 -15.67 -28.00
CA ALA A 205 7.80 -16.02 -29.37
C ALA A 205 7.86 -17.53 -29.35
N THR A 206 6.70 -18.17 -29.47
CA THR A 206 6.65 -19.61 -29.52
C THR A 206 7.42 -19.90 -30.78
N THR A 207 8.70 -20.26 -30.59
CA THR A 207 9.53 -20.90 -31.57
C THR A 207 8.69 -22.07 -31.97
N THR A 208 7.90 -21.85 -33.00
CA THR A 208 7.18 -22.89 -33.69
C THR A 208 8.30 -23.60 -34.41
N THR A 209 9.06 -24.41 -33.68
CA THR A 209 9.71 -25.60 -34.20
C THR A 209 8.62 -26.59 -34.58
N ILE A 210 7.70 -26.17 -35.44
CA ILE A 210 7.19 -27.07 -36.45
C ILE A 210 8.21 -26.93 -37.56
N PHE A 211 8.98 -27.99 -37.76
CA PHE A 211 9.63 -28.23 -39.04
C PHE A 211 8.55 -28.21 -40.13
N LYS A 212 8.34 -27.02 -40.70
CA LYS A 212 7.73 -26.73 -41.99
C LYS A 212 8.54 -25.52 -42.45
N GLY A 213 9.60 -25.68 -43.25
CA GLY A 213 9.47 -26.26 -44.57
C GLY A 213 8.46 -25.44 -45.37
N ASP A 214 8.80 -24.17 -45.61
CA ASP A 214 8.31 -23.29 -46.70
C ASP A 214 8.79 -21.86 -46.39
N THR A 215 9.99 -21.47 -46.83
CA THR A 215 10.22 -20.69 -48.07
C THR A 215 9.42 -19.39 -48.13
N ASN A 216 10.04 -18.28 -47.71
CA ASN A 216 10.04 -17.02 -48.47
C ASN A 216 11.08 -16.05 -47.92
N ASP A 217 12.35 -16.47 -47.99
CA ASP A 217 13.47 -15.55 -48.08
C ASP A 217 13.56 -15.03 -49.52
N ARG A 218 12.79 -13.98 -49.81
CA ARG A 218 12.86 -13.25 -51.10
C ARG A 218 14.15 -12.43 -51.28
N CYS A 219 15.13 -12.57 -50.39
CA CYS A 219 16.49 -12.03 -50.55
C CYS A 219 17.57 -13.11 -50.78
N SER A 220 17.25 -14.40 -50.68
CA SER A 220 18.26 -15.47 -50.79
C SER A 220 18.43 -15.99 -52.23
N VAL A 221 17.39 -15.88 -53.06
CA VAL A 221 17.40 -16.42 -54.43
C VAL A 221 18.38 -15.67 -55.35
N ASP A 222 18.56 -14.36 -55.14
CA ASP A 222 19.52 -13.57 -55.91
C ASP A 222 20.98 -13.97 -55.64
N LEU A 223 21.30 -14.34 -54.40
CA LEU A 223 22.67 -14.75 -54.04
C LEU A 223 23.00 -16.15 -54.57
N PHE A 224 22.02 -17.06 -54.59
CA PHE A 224 22.19 -18.39 -55.17
C PHE A 224 22.29 -18.35 -56.70
N LEU A 225 21.53 -17.49 -57.38
CA LEU A 225 21.65 -17.33 -58.83
C LEU A 225 22.95 -16.64 -59.25
N LEU A 226 23.42 -15.65 -58.48
CA LEU A 226 24.71 -15.01 -58.72
C LEU A 226 25.87 -16.01 -58.57
N THR A 227 25.82 -16.86 -57.54
CA THR A 227 26.87 -17.87 -57.34
C THR A 227 26.86 -18.92 -58.44
N ILE A 228 25.71 -19.44 -58.84
CA ILE A 228 25.60 -20.42 -59.95
C ILE A 228 26.05 -19.79 -61.29
N SER A 229 25.71 -18.52 -61.55
CA SER A 229 26.15 -17.80 -62.76
C SER A 229 27.68 -17.69 -62.86
N ILE A 230 28.35 -17.36 -61.74
CA ILE A 230 29.81 -17.27 -61.69
C ILE A 230 30.47 -18.63 -61.95
N PHE A 231 29.91 -19.72 -61.38
CA PHE A 231 30.43 -21.07 -61.60
C PHE A 231 30.27 -21.52 -63.05
N ILE A 232 29.14 -21.23 -63.71
CA ILE A 232 28.93 -21.58 -65.12
C ILE A 232 29.89 -20.80 -66.02
N LEU A 233 30.10 -19.50 -65.75
CA LEU A 233 31.02 -18.67 -66.53
C LEU A 233 32.48 -19.12 -66.38
N LEU A 234 32.90 -19.56 -65.19
CA LEU A 234 34.23 -20.12 -64.96
C LEU A 234 34.44 -21.46 -65.67
N TRP A 235 33.38 -22.28 -65.77
CA TRP A 235 33.45 -23.60 -66.39
C TRP A 235 33.48 -23.54 -67.92
N ILE A 236 32.80 -22.56 -68.53
CA ILE A 236 32.87 -22.32 -69.98
C ILE A 236 34.26 -21.81 -70.40
N HIS A 237 34.98 -21.13 -69.51
CA HIS A 237 36.31 -20.58 -69.82
C HIS A 237 37.46 -21.60 -69.71
N THR A 238 37.17 -22.81 -69.22
CA THR A 238 38.15 -23.90 -69.03
C THR A 238 38.00 -25.06 -70.02
N LEU A 239 37.04 -24.97 -70.95
CA LEU A 239 36.87 -25.84 -72.12
C LEU A 239 37.34 -25.12 -73.39
#